data_AF-A0A4P9ZMB6-F1
#
_entry.id   AF-A0A4P9ZMB6-F1
#
_cell.length_a   1.000
_cell.length_b   1.000
_cell.length_c   1.000
_cell.angle_alpha   90.00
_cell.angle_beta   90.00
_cell.angle_gamma   90.00
#
_symmetry.space_group_name_H-M   'P 1'
#
loop_
_entity.id
_entity.type
_entity.pdbx_description
1 polymer ?
#
loop_
_entity_poly.entity_id
_entity_poly.type
_entity_poly.pdbx_seq_one_letter_code
_entity_poly.pdbx_strand_id
1 'polypeptide(L)'
;MSKPGNEVDMEIEPAPVFVPTSVNMAEEIRHLTPTFDGSQEGPTWEVWLSTISKHMDDLQPNCPPTTRYRIMITLFHPSLKRDLLLAEIGDYDSLKEYMVRRYPAELWANFFMTEVYQGTLFIGMNIHAAKARARTAMNHYGGNSAWCTGVLNALMTEFQDQLNRATNDLWEYDELKEKAQFWEHLNLIEKEVLRDQKREARQLAQAGKQRIPRNTEPPHAERNDQPTNRQGNPERISVKPRPAPKTEGRAKRRCHRVVVSSH
;
A
#
# COMPACT_ATOMS: atom_id res chain seq x y z
N MET A 1 -3.98 62.69 -60.82
CA MET A 1 -4.12 61.22 -60.94
C MET A 1 -3.47 60.60 -59.71
N SER A 2 -4.27 60.32 -58.68
CA SER A 2 -3.80 59.78 -57.39
C SER A 2 -3.82 58.25 -57.45
N LYS A 3 -2.70 57.62 -57.08
CA LYS A 3 -2.61 56.15 -56.94
C LYS A 3 -3.26 55.70 -55.62
N PRO A 4 -3.93 54.55 -55.58
CA PRO A 4 -4.59 54.03 -54.39
C PRO A 4 -3.59 53.37 -53.45
N GLY A 5 -3.95 53.32 -52.17
CA GLY A 5 -3.14 52.80 -51.06
C GLY A 5 -2.97 51.28 -51.09
N ASN A 6 -1.83 50.84 -50.56
CA ASN A 6 -1.59 49.46 -50.18
C ASN A 6 -2.24 49.22 -48.81
N GLU A 7 -3.33 48.45 -48.78
CA GLU A 7 -3.73 47.71 -47.59
C GLU A 7 -2.72 46.58 -47.38
N VAL A 8 -2.01 46.64 -46.27
CA VAL A 8 -1.19 45.52 -45.79
C VAL A 8 -2.11 44.69 -44.92
N ASP A 9 -2.63 43.60 -45.49
CA ASP A 9 -3.30 42.55 -44.71
C ASP A 9 -2.30 41.99 -43.71
N MET A 10 -2.48 42.37 -42.45
CA MET A 10 -1.74 41.85 -41.33
C MET A 10 -2.42 40.54 -40.95
N GLU A 11 -1.94 39.41 -41.50
CA GLU A 11 -2.30 38.08 -41.01
C GLU A 11 -1.85 37.98 -39.54
N ILE A 12 -2.79 38.21 -38.63
CA ILE A 12 -2.62 37.90 -37.22
C ILE A 12 -2.67 36.37 -37.13
N GLU A 13 -1.51 35.72 -37.08
CA GLU A 13 -1.43 34.33 -36.62
C GLU A 13 -2.18 34.24 -35.28
N PRO A 14 -3.18 33.36 -35.15
CA PRO A 14 -3.86 33.18 -33.88
C PRO A 14 -2.81 32.71 -32.87
N ALA A 15 -2.68 33.45 -31.77
CA ALA A 15 -1.82 33.08 -30.66
C ALA A 15 -2.06 31.61 -30.28
N PRO A 16 -1.02 30.81 -30.04
CA PRO A 16 -1.19 29.40 -29.70
C PRO A 16 -2.11 29.30 -28.49
N VAL A 17 -3.25 28.65 -28.68
CA VAL A 17 -4.20 28.32 -27.63
C VAL A 17 -3.44 27.50 -26.59
N PHE A 18 -3.23 28.08 -25.40
CA PHE A 18 -2.56 27.44 -24.28
C PHE A 18 -3.46 26.28 -23.78
N VAL A 19 -3.25 25.08 -24.34
CA VAL A 19 -3.90 23.88 -23.82
C VAL A 19 -3.23 23.55 -22.48
N PRO A 20 -3.99 23.40 -21.38
CA PRO A 20 -3.44 23.05 -20.07
C PRO A 20 -3.03 21.56 -20.02
N THR A 21 -2.05 21.18 -20.84
CA THR A 21 -1.52 19.81 -20.95
C THR A 21 -0.98 19.32 -19.60
N SER A 22 -0.46 20.23 -18.77
CA SER A 22 0.06 19.92 -17.43
C SER A 22 -1.03 19.57 -16.40
N VAL A 23 -2.24 20.13 -16.52
CA VAL A 23 -3.35 19.84 -15.61
C VAL A 23 -3.92 18.45 -15.91
N ASN A 24 -4.10 18.13 -17.19
CA ASN A 24 -4.55 16.80 -17.62
C ASN A 24 -3.52 15.72 -17.25
N MET A 25 -2.23 15.99 -17.42
CA MET A 25 -1.17 15.06 -17.04
C MET A 25 -1.12 14.81 -15.53
N ALA A 26 -1.28 15.84 -14.71
CA ALA A 26 -1.30 15.68 -13.26
C ALA A 26 -2.48 14.82 -12.78
N GLU A 27 -3.67 14.99 -13.36
CA GLU A 27 -4.82 14.15 -13.03
C GLU A 27 -4.62 12.70 -13.48
N GLU A 28 -4.10 12.49 -14.69
CA GLU A 28 -3.80 11.14 -15.18
C GLU A 28 -2.79 10.41 -14.27
N ILE A 29 -1.69 11.08 -13.92
CA ILE A 29 -0.68 10.53 -13.02
C ILE A 29 -1.26 10.25 -11.62
N ARG A 30 -2.16 11.10 -11.12
CA ARG A 30 -2.79 10.93 -9.81
C ARG A 30 -3.62 9.64 -9.72
N HIS A 31 -4.21 9.20 -10.83
CA HIS A 31 -4.92 7.91 -10.87
C HIS A 31 -3.98 6.70 -10.87
N LEU A 32 -2.74 6.89 -11.31
CA LEU A 32 -1.75 5.82 -11.45
C LEU A 32 -0.82 5.70 -10.25
N THR A 33 -0.67 6.77 -9.47
CA THR A 33 0.30 6.83 -8.39
C THR A 33 -0.27 7.40 -7.10
N PRO A 34 0.09 6.81 -5.94
CA PRO A 34 -0.34 7.32 -4.66
C PRO A 34 0.21 8.74 -4.43
N THR A 35 -0.55 9.54 -3.71
CA THR A 35 -0.09 10.82 -3.18
C THR A 35 1.11 10.60 -2.26
N PHE A 36 2.17 11.40 -2.43
CA PHE A 36 3.28 11.39 -1.48
C PHE A 36 3.02 12.35 -0.33
N ASP A 37 2.96 11.80 0.88
CA ASP A 37 2.73 12.51 2.15
C ASP A 37 3.95 12.46 3.09
N GLY A 38 4.98 11.71 2.72
CA GLY A 38 6.15 11.49 3.56
C GLY A 38 5.91 10.52 4.72
N SER A 39 4.79 9.79 4.71
CA SER A 39 4.53 8.72 5.67
C SER A 39 5.47 7.54 5.44
N GLN A 40 5.95 6.95 6.55
CA GLN A 40 6.79 5.76 6.51
C GLN A 40 6.02 4.51 6.04
N GLU A 41 4.68 4.55 6.06
CA GLU A 41 3.82 3.52 5.47
C GLU A 41 3.66 3.68 3.94
N GLY A 42 3.99 4.86 3.40
CA GLY A 42 3.93 5.19 1.98
C GLY A 42 5.19 4.82 1.21
N PRO A 43 5.23 5.14 -0.11
CA PRO A 43 6.45 4.97 -0.91
C PRO A 43 7.54 5.91 -0.42
N THR A 44 8.81 5.54 -0.65
CA THR A 44 9.91 6.49 -0.42
C THR A 44 9.94 7.57 -1.46
N TRP A 45 10.68 8.63 -1.15
CA TRP A 45 10.88 9.72 -2.07
C TRP A 45 11.43 9.24 -3.42
N GLU A 46 12.44 8.38 -3.42
CA GLU A 46 13.11 7.89 -4.64
C GLU A 46 12.17 7.01 -5.47
N VAL A 47 11.44 6.09 -4.82
CA VAL A 47 10.49 5.19 -5.49
C VAL A 47 9.34 6.00 -6.08
N TRP A 48 8.81 6.94 -5.30
CA TRP A 48 7.76 7.82 -5.77
C TRP A 48 8.25 8.68 -6.94
N LEU A 49 9.37 9.38 -6.78
CA LEU A 49 9.95 10.23 -7.82
C LEU A 49 10.24 9.46 -9.10
N SER A 50 10.79 8.25 -9.01
CA SER A 50 11.07 7.40 -10.17
C SER A 50 9.79 7.00 -10.89
N THR A 51 8.75 6.61 -10.14
CA THR A 51 7.44 6.22 -10.70
C THR A 51 6.78 7.41 -11.40
N ILE A 52 6.73 8.56 -10.75
CA ILE A 52 6.19 9.80 -11.31
C ILE A 52 6.98 10.22 -12.56
N SER A 53 8.31 10.20 -12.49
CA SER A 53 9.16 10.61 -13.61
C SER A 53 8.92 9.72 -14.82
N LYS A 54 8.81 8.40 -14.62
CA LYS A 54 8.47 7.45 -15.68
C LYS A 54 7.12 7.79 -16.33
N HIS A 55 6.08 8.03 -15.54
CA HIS A 55 4.78 8.41 -16.10
C HIS A 55 4.82 9.74 -16.85
N MET A 56 5.55 10.74 -16.34
CA MET A 56 5.75 11.99 -17.08
C MET A 56 6.48 11.77 -18.40
N ASP A 57 7.50 10.91 -18.42
CA ASP A 57 8.27 10.60 -19.62
C ASP A 57 7.43 9.83 -20.65
N ASP A 58 6.57 8.91 -20.20
CA ASP A 58 5.65 8.15 -21.04
C ASP A 58 4.58 9.07 -21.68
N LEU A 59 4.06 10.04 -20.92
CA LEU A 59 3.01 10.96 -21.38
C LEU A 59 3.56 12.13 -22.20
N GLN A 60 4.74 12.63 -21.83
CA GLN A 60 5.40 13.73 -22.53
C GLN A 60 6.92 13.58 -22.47
N PRO A 61 7.49 12.83 -23.43
CA PRO A 61 8.93 12.78 -23.61
C PRO A 61 9.48 14.21 -23.73
N ASN A 62 10.52 14.54 -22.96
CA ASN A 62 11.13 15.89 -22.87
C ASN A 62 10.29 16.95 -22.13
N CYS A 63 9.46 16.56 -21.17
CA CYS A 63 8.77 17.51 -20.27
C CYS A 63 9.79 18.47 -19.59
N PRO A 64 9.65 19.82 -19.75
CA PRO A 64 10.58 20.79 -19.18
C PRO A 64 10.67 20.72 -17.65
N PRO A 65 11.84 20.98 -17.03
CA PRO A 65 12.01 20.89 -15.57
C PRO A 65 10.98 21.70 -14.77
N THR A 66 10.67 22.92 -15.22
CA THR A 66 9.64 23.78 -14.58
C THR A 66 8.25 23.15 -14.62
N THR A 67 7.91 22.46 -15.71
CA THR A 67 6.62 21.76 -15.86
C THR A 67 6.60 20.52 -14.97
N ARG A 68 7.67 19.73 -14.93
CA ARG A 68 7.82 18.58 -14.02
C ARG A 68 7.65 19.02 -12.57
N TYR A 69 8.33 20.09 -12.16
CA TYR A 69 8.19 20.66 -10.83
C TYR A 69 6.74 20.98 -10.50
N ARG A 70 6.04 21.73 -11.37
CA ARG A 70 4.63 22.08 -11.15
C ARG A 70 3.74 20.85 -11.01
N ILE A 71 3.91 19.85 -11.86
CA ILE A 71 3.13 18.61 -11.80
C ILE A 71 3.44 17.83 -10.51
N MET A 72 4.70 17.74 -10.08
CA MET A 72 5.04 17.07 -8.83
C MET A 72 4.41 17.75 -7.62
N ILE A 73 4.45 19.08 -7.56
CA ILE A 73 3.82 19.85 -6.49
C ILE A 73 2.31 19.60 -6.44
N THR A 74 1.63 19.40 -7.56
CA THR A 74 0.19 19.07 -7.53
C THR A 74 -0.10 17.67 -6.99
N LEU A 75 0.84 16.74 -7.10
CA LEU A 75 0.72 15.34 -6.67
C LEU A 75 1.08 15.09 -5.20
N PHE A 76 1.64 16.07 -4.50
CA PHE A 76 1.92 15.97 -3.07
C PHE A 76 0.66 16.05 -2.20
N HIS A 77 0.76 15.53 -0.98
CA HIS A 77 -0.26 15.74 0.04
C HIS A 77 -0.32 17.24 0.44
N PRO A 78 -1.51 17.81 0.75
CA PRO A 78 -1.63 19.22 1.09
C PRO A 78 -0.72 19.70 2.23
N SER A 79 -0.44 18.86 3.24
CA SER A 79 0.50 19.21 4.32
C SER A 79 1.91 19.45 3.79
N LEU A 80 2.42 18.56 2.93
CA LEU A 80 3.74 18.71 2.35
C LEU A 80 3.82 19.93 1.42
N LYS A 81 2.76 20.24 0.66
CA LYS A 81 2.71 21.48 -0.14
C LYS A 81 2.87 22.72 0.73
N ARG A 82 2.21 22.73 1.90
CA ARG A 82 2.35 23.82 2.88
C ARG A 82 3.79 23.92 3.38
N ASP A 83 4.41 22.80 3.71
CA ASP A 83 5.80 22.78 4.18
C ASP A 83 6.77 23.30 3.11
N LEU A 84 6.57 22.91 1.85
CA LEU A 84 7.37 23.40 0.72
C LEU A 84 7.20 24.91 0.48
N LEU A 85 5.98 25.42 0.62
CA LEU A 85 5.71 26.85 0.52
C LEU A 85 6.41 27.63 1.65
N LEU A 86 6.35 27.13 2.89
CA LEU A 86 7.02 27.74 4.04
C LEU A 86 8.55 27.68 3.94
N ALA A 87 9.07 26.66 3.26
CA ALA A 87 10.49 26.51 2.97
C ALA A 87 10.96 27.28 1.72
N GLU A 88 10.07 28.07 1.09
CA GLU A 88 10.34 28.89 -0.10
C GLU A 88 10.94 28.09 -1.27
N ILE A 89 10.55 26.82 -1.42
CA ILE A 89 11.02 25.96 -2.51
C ILE A 89 10.37 26.41 -3.82
N GLY A 90 11.18 26.91 -4.76
CA GLY A 90 10.71 27.52 -6.01
C GLY A 90 10.95 26.71 -7.29
N ASP A 91 11.84 25.71 -7.24
CA ASP A 91 12.30 24.98 -8.42
C ASP A 91 12.56 23.49 -8.14
N TYR A 92 12.81 22.74 -9.20
CA TYR A 92 12.96 21.29 -9.17
C TYR A 92 14.20 20.81 -8.41
N ASP A 93 15.32 21.53 -8.51
CA ASP A 93 16.59 21.12 -7.90
C ASP A 93 16.54 21.40 -6.39
N SER A 94 16.04 22.58 -6.00
CA SER A 94 15.75 22.92 -4.61
C SER A 94 14.76 21.94 -3.97
N LEU A 95 13.74 21.50 -4.72
CA LEU A 95 12.81 20.48 -4.26
C LEU A 95 13.51 19.15 -3.99
N LYS A 96 14.34 18.67 -4.93
CA LYS A 96 15.07 17.41 -4.75
C LYS A 96 15.95 17.45 -3.51
N GLU A 97 16.71 18.53 -3.32
CA GLU A 97 17.57 18.70 -2.14
C GLU A 97 16.74 18.70 -0.86
N TYR A 98 15.64 19.47 -0.83
CA TYR A 98 14.72 19.51 0.29
C TYR A 98 14.20 18.11 0.64
N MET A 99 13.75 17.36 -0.36
CA MET A 99 13.15 16.03 -0.17
C MET A 99 14.17 15.01 0.31
N VAL A 100 15.38 14.97 -0.27
CA VAL A 100 16.46 14.06 0.18
C VAL A 100 16.84 14.36 1.64
N ARG A 101 16.94 15.64 2.01
CA ARG A 101 17.26 16.04 3.38
C ARG A 101 16.14 15.71 4.37
N ARG A 102 14.89 15.91 3.97
CA ARG A 102 13.71 15.73 4.85
C ARG A 102 13.28 14.28 4.97
N TYR A 103 13.45 13.53 3.90
CA TYR A 103 13.00 12.16 3.72
C TYR A 103 14.16 11.28 3.23
N PRO A 104 15.21 11.11 4.05
CA PRO A 104 16.34 10.27 3.69
C PRO A 104 15.93 8.78 3.75
N ALA A 105 16.58 7.91 2.96
CA ALA A 105 16.28 6.49 2.91
C ALA A 105 16.42 5.80 4.29
N GLU A 106 17.32 6.30 5.13
CA GLU A 106 17.56 5.88 6.51
C GLU A 106 16.30 6.03 7.37
N LEU A 107 15.41 6.98 7.06
CA LEU A 107 14.16 7.17 7.78
C LEU A 107 13.24 5.94 7.68
N TRP A 108 13.14 5.35 6.48
CA TRP A 108 12.38 4.11 6.25
C TRP A 108 13.11 2.89 6.81
N ALA A 109 14.43 2.82 6.66
CA ALA A 109 15.22 1.74 7.25
C ALA A 109 15.06 1.70 8.79
N ASN A 110 15.05 2.85 9.46
CA ASN A 110 14.84 2.92 10.92
C ASN A 110 13.40 2.54 11.31
N PHE A 111 12.42 2.94 10.50
CA PHE A 111 11.02 2.58 10.71
C PHE A 111 10.80 1.07 10.63
N PHE A 112 11.16 0.45 9.51
CA PHE A 112 11.01 -0.99 9.34
C PHE A 112 11.80 -1.77 10.40
N MET A 113 12.90 -1.21 10.91
CA MET A 113 13.76 -1.88 11.88
C MET A 113 13.02 -1.94 13.20
N THR A 114 12.45 -0.80 13.57
CA THR A 114 11.59 -0.66 14.73
C THR A 114 10.40 -1.63 14.65
N GLU A 115 9.74 -1.73 13.50
CA GLU A 115 8.61 -2.64 13.31
C GLU A 115 9.00 -4.12 13.38
N VAL A 116 10.17 -4.51 12.84
CA VAL A 116 10.71 -5.87 12.98
C VAL A 116 10.98 -6.18 14.45
N TYR A 117 11.69 -5.30 15.16
CA TYR A 117 12.01 -5.51 16.58
C TYR A 117 10.77 -5.53 17.49
N GLN A 118 9.74 -4.75 17.14
CA GLN A 118 8.49 -4.72 17.89
C GLN A 118 7.52 -5.85 17.51
N GLY A 119 7.83 -6.61 16.45
CA GLY A 119 6.94 -7.63 15.92
C GLY A 119 5.66 -7.07 15.30
N THR A 120 5.67 -5.80 14.87
CA THR A 120 4.49 -5.11 14.32
C THR A 120 4.46 -5.05 12.80
N LEU A 121 5.55 -5.44 12.14
CA LEU A 121 5.75 -5.27 10.69
C LEU A 121 4.62 -5.86 9.84
N PHE A 122 4.01 -6.96 10.26
CA PHE A 122 3.02 -7.71 9.46
C PHE A 122 1.66 -7.89 10.12
N ILE A 123 1.44 -7.33 11.31
CA ILE A 123 0.25 -7.59 12.12
C ILE A 123 -1.03 -7.36 11.32
N GLY A 124 -1.86 -8.41 11.21
CA GLY A 124 -3.18 -8.34 10.60
C GLY A 124 -3.17 -8.20 9.08
N MET A 125 -2.01 -8.33 8.44
CA MET A 125 -1.88 -8.27 6.99
C MET A 125 -2.22 -9.64 6.37
N ASN A 126 -2.83 -9.63 5.18
CA ASN A 126 -2.88 -10.84 4.37
C ASN A 126 -1.50 -11.11 3.74
N ILE A 127 -1.27 -12.35 3.29
CA ILE A 127 0.04 -12.79 2.79
C ILE A 127 0.56 -11.97 1.61
N HIS A 128 -0.31 -11.49 0.71
CA HIS A 128 0.12 -10.67 -0.42
C HIS A 128 0.56 -9.26 0.03
N ALA A 129 -0.17 -8.66 0.96
CA ALA A 129 0.19 -7.38 1.56
C ALA A 129 1.50 -7.50 2.38
N ALA A 130 1.61 -8.55 3.20
CA ALA A 130 2.82 -8.82 3.97
C ALA A 130 4.03 -9.06 3.06
N LYS A 131 3.86 -9.82 1.97
CA LYS A 131 4.89 -10.03 0.94
C LYS A 131 5.32 -8.74 0.26
N ALA A 132 4.37 -7.88 -0.11
CA ALA A 132 4.68 -6.58 -0.69
C ALA A 132 5.46 -5.70 0.30
N ARG A 133 5.04 -5.68 1.57
CA ARG A 133 5.72 -4.91 2.63
C ARG A 133 7.12 -5.44 2.93
N ALA A 134 7.31 -6.76 2.95
CA ALA A 134 8.61 -7.39 3.09
C ALA A 134 9.57 -6.99 1.95
N ARG A 135 9.06 -6.92 0.70
CA ARG A 135 9.84 -6.44 -0.45
C ARG A 135 10.26 -4.99 -0.30
N THR A 136 9.35 -4.13 0.16
CA THR A 136 9.66 -2.73 0.44
C THR A 136 10.74 -2.62 1.50
N ALA A 137 10.55 -3.25 2.67
CA ALA A 137 11.52 -3.25 3.76
C ALA A 137 12.92 -3.67 3.27
N MET A 138 13.01 -4.76 2.51
CA MET A 138 14.26 -5.26 1.95
C MET A 138 14.99 -4.31 1.00
N ASN A 139 14.25 -3.50 0.25
CA ASN A 139 14.88 -2.51 -0.63
C ASN A 139 15.54 -1.37 0.17
N HIS A 140 15.08 -1.09 1.40
CA HIS A 140 15.68 -0.07 2.26
C HIS A 140 16.95 -0.51 2.98
N TYR A 141 17.12 -1.81 3.24
CA TYR A 141 18.30 -2.33 3.94
C TYR A 141 19.47 -2.71 3.05
N GLY A 142 19.35 -2.56 1.73
CA GLY A 142 20.44 -2.89 0.81
C GLY A 142 20.82 -4.38 0.77
N GLY A 143 19.96 -5.27 1.25
CA GLY A 143 20.21 -6.73 1.19
C GLY A 143 21.13 -7.30 2.27
N ASN A 144 21.32 -6.62 3.40
CA ASN A 144 22.09 -7.15 4.52
C ASN A 144 21.40 -8.40 5.13
N SER A 145 22.17 -9.48 5.25
CA SER A 145 21.70 -10.83 5.62
C SER A 145 20.98 -10.89 6.96
N ALA A 146 21.44 -10.13 7.97
CA ALA A 146 20.79 -10.08 9.27
C ALA A 146 19.36 -9.52 9.17
N TRP A 147 19.14 -8.54 8.28
CA TRP A 147 17.81 -7.97 8.03
C TRP A 147 16.93 -8.92 7.23
N CYS A 148 17.47 -9.58 6.21
CA CYS A 148 16.76 -10.65 5.49
C CYS A 148 16.18 -11.66 6.48
N THR A 149 17.00 -12.14 7.39
CA THR A 149 16.62 -13.11 8.43
C THR A 149 15.58 -12.50 9.39
N GLY A 150 15.77 -11.27 9.87
CA GLY A 150 14.83 -10.61 10.77
C GLY A 150 13.44 -10.40 10.16
N VAL A 151 13.38 -9.98 8.89
CA VAL A 151 12.12 -9.79 8.16
C VAL A 151 11.43 -11.14 7.91
N LEU A 152 12.16 -12.19 7.53
CA LEU A 152 11.55 -13.52 7.38
C LEU A 152 11.04 -14.07 8.71
N ASN A 153 11.81 -13.95 9.79
CA ASN A 153 11.38 -14.40 11.11
C ASN A 153 10.10 -13.71 11.56
N ALA A 154 10.00 -12.39 11.37
CA ALA A 154 8.78 -11.64 11.66
C ALA A 154 7.59 -12.15 10.81
N LEU A 155 7.82 -12.45 9.53
CA LEU A 155 6.78 -12.97 8.63
C LEU A 155 6.32 -14.38 9.03
N MET A 156 7.27 -15.27 9.34
CA MET A 156 6.97 -16.63 9.80
C MET A 156 6.24 -16.64 11.13
N THR A 157 6.55 -15.67 12.00
CA THR A 157 5.84 -15.48 13.28
C THR A 157 4.39 -15.07 13.04
N GLU A 158 4.13 -14.09 12.17
CA GLU A 158 2.76 -13.65 11.84
C GLU A 158 1.91 -14.78 11.25
N PHE A 159 2.51 -15.62 10.40
CA PHE A 159 1.82 -16.72 9.73
C PHE A 159 2.06 -18.09 10.37
N GLN A 160 2.48 -18.14 11.64
CA GLN A 160 2.89 -19.38 12.30
C GLN A 160 1.79 -20.45 12.26
N ASP A 161 0.55 -20.07 12.52
CA ASP A 161 -0.59 -20.99 12.53
C ASP A 161 -0.78 -21.70 11.18
N GLN A 162 -0.65 -20.97 10.07
CA GLN A 162 -0.75 -21.52 8.72
C GLN A 162 0.50 -22.33 8.33
N LEU A 163 1.67 -21.94 8.85
CA LEU A 163 2.95 -22.57 8.54
C LEU A 163 3.27 -23.82 9.39
N ASN A 164 2.53 -24.07 10.47
CA ASN A 164 2.71 -25.27 11.30
C ASN A 164 2.58 -26.61 10.54
N ARG A 165 1.98 -26.60 9.33
CA ARG A 165 1.82 -27.76 8.46
C ARG A 165 2.74 -27.73 7.23
N ALA A 166 3.66 -26.77 7.16
CA ALA A 166 4.64 -26.65 6.09
C ALA A 166 5.72 -27.74 6.20
N THR A 167 6.45 -27.98 5.11
CA THR A 167 7.59 -28.90 5.08
C THR A 167 8.79 -28.33 5.84
N ASN A 168 9.70 -29.20 6.28
CA ASN A 168 10.90 -28.81 7.03
C ASN A 168 11.78 -27.80 6.26
N ASP A 169 11.82 -27.90 4.92
CA ASP A 169 12.56 -27.01 4.03
C ASP A 169 12.27 -25.51 4.25
N LEU A 170 11.11 -25.14 4.82
CA LEU A 170 10.77 -23.75 5.12
C LEU A 170 11.55 -23.19 6.32
N TRP A 171 11.95 -24.07 7.23
CA TRP A 171 12.59 -23.75 8.50
C TRP A 171 14.12 -23.86 8.41
N GLU A 172 14.62 -24.50 7.36
CA GLU A 172 16.05 -24.71 7.11
C GLU A 172 16.61 -23.60 6.24
N TYR A 173 16.85 -22.43 6.85
CA TYR A 173 17.64 -21.36 6.22
C TYR A 173 18.62 -20.76 7.21
N ASP A 174 19.88 -21.19 7.11
CA ASP A 174 20.97 -20.54 7.81
C ASP A 174 21.36 -19.28 7.04
N GLU A 175 21.16 -18.11 7.67
CA GLU A 175 21.55 -16.76 7.23
C GLU A 175 21.46 -16.51 5.72
N LEU A 176 20.44 -15.78 5.28
CA LEU A 176 20.25 -15.47 3.87
C LEU A 176 21.36 -14.52 3.38
N LYS A 177 22.36 -15.08 2.70
CA LYS A 177 23.55 -14.36 2.23
C LYS A 177 23.26 -13.51 1.00
N GLU A 178 22.25 -13.89 0.23
CA GLU A 178 21.91 -13.22 -1.02
C GLU A 178 20.44 -12.76 -1.03
N LYS A 179 20.22 -11.59 -1.63
CA LYS A 179 18.89 -11.03 -1.86
C LYS A 179 17.98 -11.99 -2.65
N ALA A 180 18.55 -12.81 -3.55
CA ALA A 180 17.82 -13.82 -4.30
C ALA A 180 17.22 -14.91 -3.40
N GLN A 181 17.99 -15.39 -2.41
CA GLN A 181 17.55 -16.41 -1.44
C GLN A 181 16.38 -15.89 -0.59
N PHE A 182 16.41 -14.61 -0.21
CA PHE A 182 15.30 -13.97 0.48
C PHE A 182 14.02 -13.99 -0.37
N TRP A 183 14.11 -13.66 -1.66
CA TRP A 183 12.96 -13.68 -2.55
C TRP A 183 12.39 -15.08 -2.76
N GLU A 184 13.25 -16.08 -2.85
CA GLU A 184 12.85 -17.48 -2.96
C GLU A 184 12.08 -17.92 -1.71
N HIS A 185 12.63 -17.67 -0.51
CA HIS A 185 11.97 -17.99 0.74
C HIS A 185 10.63 -17.27 0.91
N LEU A 186 10.57 -15.99 0.53
CA LEU A 186 9.33 -15.23 0.57
C LEU A 186 8.24 -15.85 -0.33
N ASN A 187 8.62 -16.41 -1.49
CA ASN A 187 7.70 -17.12 -2.37
C ASN A 187 7.27 -18.48 -1.78
N LEU A 188 8.17 -19.19 -1.10
CA LEU A 188 7.86 -20.46 -0.43
C LEU A 188 6.84 -20.23 0.70
N ILE A 189 7.06 -19.22 1.55
CA ILE A 189 6.12 -18.83 2.62
C ILE A 189 4.75 -18.53 2.03
N GLU A 190 4.68 -17.70 0.97
CA GLU A 190 3.41 -17.38 0.33
C GLU A 190 2.68 -18.63 -0.17
N LYS A 191 3.41 -19.53 -0.83
CA LYS A 191 2.85 -20.77 -1.37
C LYS A 191 2.26 -21.66 -0.27
N GLU A 192 2.93 -21.79 0.87
CA GLU A 192 2.45 -22.60 1.98
C GLU A 192 1.25 -21.97 2.69
N VAL A 193 1.28 -20.66 2.97
CA VAL A 193 0.14 -19.95 3.56
C VAL A 193 -1.11 -20.08 2.69
N LEU A 194 -0.99 -19.88 1.38
CA LEU A 194 -2.11 -20.04 0.44
C LEU A 194 -2.59 -21.49 0.36
N ARG A 195 -1.68 -22.46 0.46
CA ARG A 195 -2.02 -23.89 0.46
C ARG A 195 -2.86 -24.23 1.69
N ASP A 196 -2.50 -23.73 2.86
CA ASP A 196 -3.25 -24.00 4.09
C ASP A 196 -4.61 -23.29 4.10
N GLN A 197 -4.67 -22.01 3.72
CA GLN A 197 -5.94 -21.28 3.54
C GLN A 197 -6.90 -22.02 2.59
N LYS A 198 -6.37 -22.63 1.52
CA LYS A 198 -7.16 -23.46 0.59
C LYS A 198 -7.67 -24.76 1.24
N ARG A 199 -6.89 -25.37 2.15
CA ARG A 199 -7.31 -26.54 2.92
C ARG A 199 -8.43 -26.17 3.89
N GLU A 200 -8.30 -25.06 4.62
CA GLU A 200 -9.33 -24.56 5.53
C GLU A 200 -10.63 -24.24 4.81
N ALA A 201 -10.56 -23.54 3.68
CA ALA A 201 -11.73 -23.22 2.85
C ALA A 201 -12.46 -24.50 2.38
N ARG A 202 -11.72 -25.56 2.01
CA ARG A 202 -12.30 -26.85 1.63
C ARG A 202 -12.97 -27.56 2.80
N GLN A 203 -12.37 -27.53 3.98
CA GLN A 203 -12.95 -28.13 5.19
C GLN A 203 -14.25 -27.42 5.60
N LEU A 204 -14.25 -26.08 5.57
CA LEU A 204 -15.46 -25.29 5.82
C LEU A 204 -16.57 -25.58 4.81
N ALA A 205 -16.22 -25.71 3.53
CA ALA A 205 -17.18 -26.05 2.48
C ALA A 205 -17.76 -27.47 2.63
N GLN A 206 -16.98 -28.42 3.17
CA GLN A 206 -17.47 -29.78 3.48
C GLN A 206 -18.34 -29.81 4.74
N ALA A 207 -17.95 -29.08 5.79
CA ALA A 207 -18.74 -28.95 7.02
C ALA A 207 -20.09 -28.26 6.77
N GLY A 208 -20.11 -27.22 5.92
CA GLY A 208 -21.34 -26.55 5.50
C GLY A 208 -22.30 -27.44 4.70
N LYS A 209 -21.79 -28.52 4.07
CA LYS A 209 -22.60 -29.51 3.35
C LYS A 209 -23.17 -30.62 4.26
N GLN A 210 -22.72 -30.75 5.50
CA GLN A 210 -23.12 -31.84 6.41
C GLN A 210 -24.37 -31.57 7.29
N ARG A 211 -25.18 -30.54 7.01
CA ARG A 211 -26.44 -30.33 7.74
C ARG A 211 -27.68 -30.25 6.84
N ILE A 212 -28.17 -31.42 6.43
CA ILE A 212 -29.58 -31.79 6.61
C ILE A 212 -29.60 -33.30 6.96
N PRO A 213 -29.77 -33.71 8.22
CA PRO A 213 -30.23 -35.07 8.49
C PRO A 213 -31.64 -35.18 7.91
N ARG A 214 -31.74 -35.87 6.77
CA ARG A 214 -33.00 -36.24 6.14
C ARG A 214 -33.60 -37.39 6.95
N ASN A 215 -34.12 -37.09 8.14
CA ASN A 215 -34.91 -38.03 8.95
C ASN A 215 -35.89 -37.26 9.84
N THR A 216 -37.06 -36.98 9.26
CA THR A 216 -38.34 -37.05 9.96
C THR A 216 -39.36 -37.40 8.88
N GLU A 217 -39.69 -38.70 8.81
CA GLU A 217 -40.96 -39.12 8.22
C GLU A 217 -42.10 -38.38 8.94
N PRO A 218 -43.02 -37.74 8.22
CA PRO A 218 -44.22 -37.21 8.86
C PRO A 218 -45.17 -38.37 9.19
N PRO A 219 -45.74 -38.43 10.40
CA PRO A 219 -46.84 -39.33 10.66
C PRO A 219 -48.03 -38.91 9.78
N HIS A 220 -48.71 -39.91 9.23
CA HIS A 220 -50.01 -39.79 8.59
C HIS A 220 -50.92 -38.83 9.38
N ALA A 221 -51.36 -37.75 8.73
CA ALA A 221 -52.52 -36.98 9.15
C ALA A 221 -53.28 -36.51 7.92
N GLU A 222 -54.59 -36.61 8.05
CA GLU A 222 -55.60 -36.65 7.01
C GLU A 222 -55.78 -35.34 6.24
N ARG A 223 -56.35 -35.49 5.04
CA ARG A 223 -56.92 -34.44 4.20
C ARG A 223 -57.78 -33.47 5.01
N ASN A 224 -57.55 -32.18 4.83
CA ASN A 224 -58.66 -31.23 4.79
C ASN A 224 -58.36 -30.08 3.83
N ASP A 225 -59.32 -29.85 2.92
CA ASP A 225 -59.29 -28.85 1.86
C ASP A 225 -59.58 -27.44 2.40
N GLN A 226 -58.73 -26.44 2.09
CA GLN A 226 -59.13 -25.17 1.43
C GLN A 226 -57.99 -24.13 1.39
N PRO A 227 -58.01 -23.21 0.40
CA PRO A 227 -56.88 -22.34 0.08
C PRO A 227 -57.02 -20.93 0.68
N THR A 228 -55.90 -20.32 1.10
CA THR A 228 -55.80 -18.85 1.08
C THR A 228 -54.42 -18.39 0.63
N ASN A 229 -54.50 -17.51 -0.37
CA ASN A 229 -53.47 -16.78 -1.06
C ASN A 229 -53.09 -15.54 -0.24
N ARG A 230 -51.79 -15.26 -0.01
CA ARG A 230 -51.21 -13.90 -0.05
C ARG A 230 -49.70 -13.85 0.24
N GLN A 231 -49.00 -13.33 -0.77
CA GLN A 231 -47.97 -12.27 -0.73
C GLN A 231 -46.72 -12.45 0.14
N GLY A 232 -45.60 -12.56 -0.57
CA GLY A 232 -44.26 -12.64 -0.03
C GLY A 232 -43.71 -11.35 0.56
N ASN A 233 -42.66 -11.54 1.35
CA ASN A 233 -41.72 -10.51 1.78
C ASN A 233 -40.34 -11.17 1.97
N PRO A 234 -39.26 -10.71 1.32
CA PRO A 234 -37.92 -11.26 1.53
C PRO A 234 -37.27 -10.63 2.76
N GLU A 235 -37.02 -11.43 3.79
CA GLU A 235 -36.21 -11.03 4.95
C GLU A 235 -34.76 -10.75 4.54
N ARG A 236 -34.35 -9.51 4.82
CA ARG A 236 -32.98 -9.01 4.78
C ARG A 236 -32.15 -9.71 5.86
N ILE A 237 -31.13 -10.46 5.44
CA ILE A 237 -30.10 -11.00 6.34
C ILE A 237 -29.28 -9.82 6.89
N SER A 238 -29.54 -9.46 8.15
CA SER A 238 -28.77 -8.47 8.90
C SER A 238 -27.51 -9.12 9.48
N VAL A 239 -26.37 -8.95 8.81
CA VAL A 239 -25.06 -9.38 9.32
C VAL A 239 -24.62 -8.41 10.42
N LYS A 240 -24.59 -8.89 11.67
CA LYS A 240 -23.97 -8.17 12.80
C LYS A 240 -22.44 -8.18 12.64
N PRO A 241 -21.74 -7.02 12.75
CA PRO A 241 -20.30 -7.00 12.80
C PRO A 241 -19.77 -7.57 14.13
N ARG A 242 -18.67 -8.31 14.03
CA ARG A 242 -17.92 -8.91 15.15
C ARG A 242 -17.24 -7.79 15.97
N PRO A 243 -17.28 -7.82 17.32
CA PRO A 243 -16.60 -6.81 18.12
C PRO A 243 -15.08 -6.99 18.08
N ALA A 244 -14.36 -5.87 18.00
CA ALA A 244 -12.91 -5.81 18.08
C ALA A 244 -12.40 -6.26 19.47
N PRO A 245 -11.20 -6.88 19.56
CA PRO A 245 -10.61 -7.26 20.83
C PRO A 245 -10.22 -6.03 21.66
N LYS A 246 -10.52 -6.10 22.96
CA LYS A 246 -10.17 -5.10 23.96
C LYS A 246 -8.66 -5.11 24.22
N THR A 247 -8.00 -3.99 23.98
CA THR A 247 -6.65 -3.72 24.52
C THR A 247 -6.77 -3.20 25.96
N GLU A 248 -6.75 -4.11 26.92
CA GLU A 248 -6.38 -3.80 28.30
C GLU A 248 -4.86 -3.91 28.44
N GLY A 249 -4.21 -2.90 29.02
CA GLY A 249 -2.80 -3.06 29.43
C GLY A 249 -1.92 -1.82 29.42
N ARG A 250 -2.37 -0.74 30.06
CA ARG A 250 -1.58 0.47 30.35
C ARG A 250 -0.39 0.14 31.26
N ALA A 251 0.83 0.14 30.74
CA ALA A 251 2.05 0.18 31.54
C ALA A 251 2.70 1.58 31.46
N LYS A 252 2.44 2.40 32.48
CA LYS A 252 3.20 3.64 32.75
C LYS A 252 4.65 3.26 33.06
N ARG A 253 5.63 3.74 32.29
CA ARG A 253 7.03 3.79 32.73
C ARG A 253 7.47 5.25 32.90
N ARG A 254 7.92 5.53 34.12
CA ARG A 254 8.49 6.79 34.61
C ARG A 254 9.67 7.23 33.76
N CYS A 255 9.69 8.50 33.38
CA CYS A 255 10.92 9.21 33.01
C CYS A 255 11.86 9.28 34.21
N HIS A 256 13.06 8.70 34.08
CA HIS A 256 14.21 9.11 34.88
C HIS A 256 15.01 10.14 34.08
N ARG A 257 14.99 11.37 34.59
CA ARG A 257 15.82 12.49 34.19
C ARG A 257 17.25 12.20 34.67
N VAL A 258 18.17 11.92 33.76
CA VAL A 258 19.61 11.93 34.06
C VAL A 258 20.11 13.36 33.79
N VAL A 259 20.49 14.04 34.87
CA VAL A 259 21.26 15.28 34.82
C VAL A 259 22.72 14.85 34.70
N VAL A 260 23.37 15.20 33.58
CA VAL A 260 24.84 15.09 33.47
C VAL A 260 25.40 16.48 33.74
N SER A 261 26.10 16.59 34.86
CA SER A 261 26.89 17.77 35.24
C SER A 261 28.15 17.85 34.39
N SER A 262 28.45 19.06 33.93
CA SER A 262 29.68 19.44 33.26
C SER A 262 30.88 19.42 34.21
N HIS A 263 31.94 18.72 33.83
CA HIS A 263 33.34 19.02 34.18
C HIS A 263 34.18 18.84 32.92
#